data_AF-A0A1U8N3U2-F1
#
_entry.id   AF-A0A1U8N3U2-F1
#
_cell.length_a   1.000
_cell.length_b   1.000
_cell.length_c   1.000
_cell.angle_alpha   90.00
_cell.angle_beta   90.00
_cell.angle_gamma   90.00
#
_symmetry.space_group_name_H-M   'P 1'
#
loop_
_entity.id
_entity.type
_entity.pdbx_description
1 polymer ?
#
loop_
_entity_poly.entity_id
_entity_poly.type
_entity_poly.pdbx_seq_one_letter_code
_entity_poly.pdbx_strand_id
1 'polypeptide(L)'
;MSSWNWRRMLKLKPLVTVTSQQIANAKVSASRLLEAIRTRGIKVEWHCLLWFPLHVPKHSLIAWMVILNRLPTWDRLLAFGISVDTYCFFCIDAVEKRDYIFFECNFSRKV
;
A
#
# COMPACT_ATOMS: atom_id res chain seq x y z
N MET A 1 -17.40 8.49 -6.81
CA MET A 1 -16.34 7.50 -6.53
C MET A 1 -15.63 7.86 -5.23
N SER A 2 -16.03 7.31 -4.09
CA SER A 2 -15.32 7.52 -2.83
C SER A 2 -14.07 6.64 -2.79
N SER A 3 -12.90 7.27 -2.85
CA SER A 3 -11.61 6.57 -2.81
C SER A 3 -11.53 5.66 -1.58
N TRP A 4 -10.78 4.55 -1.66
CA TRP A 4 -10.59 3.64 -0.54
C TRP A 4 -10.07 4.36 0.72
N ASN A 5 -9.24 5.38 0.51
CA ASN A 5 -8.79 6.31 1.55
C ASN A 5 -9.94 7.11 2.16
N TRP A 6 -10.92 7.58 1.38
CA TRP A 6 -12.09 8.27 1.92
C TRP A 6 -12.94 7.37 2.82
N ARG A 7 -13.19 6.12 2.43
CA ARG A 7 -13.91 5.16 3.28
C ARG A 7 -13.15 4.86 4.57
N ARG A 8 -11.81 4.77 4.49
CA ARG A 8 -10.96 4.59 5.66
C ARG A 8 -10.96 5.81 6.57
N MET A 9 -10.90 7.02 6.01
CA MET A 9 -11.02 8.28 6.75
C MET A 9 -12.37 8.38 7.47
N LEU A 10 -13.47 8.02 6.79
CA LEU A 10 -14.81 8.01 7.40
C LEU A 10 -14.88 7.09 8.63
N LYS A 11 -14.20 5.93 8.59
CA LYS A 11 -14.12 5.00 9.72
C LYS A 11 -13.28 5.54 10.90
N LEU A 12 -12.36 6.46 10.63
CA LEU A 12 -11.51 7.08 11.67
C LEU A 12 -12.16 8.32 12.30
N LYS A 13 -13.18 8.91 11.68
CA LYS A 13 -13.88 10.12 12.18
C LYS A 13 -14.28 10.05 13.67
N PRO A 14 -14.95 8.99 14.18
CA PRO A 14 -15.37 8.96 15.59
C PRO A 14 -14.18 8.87 16.56
N LEU A 15 -13.09 8.19 16.17
CA LEU A 15 -11.88 8.12 16.99
C LEU A 15 -11.13 9.45 17.02
N VAL A 16 -11.08 10.14 15.88
CA VAL A 16 -10.50 11.48 15.75
C VAL A 16 -11.29 12.50 16.55
N THR A 17 -12.62 12.44 16.60
CA THR A 17 -13.43 13.36 17.40
C THR A 17 -13.24 13.15 18.91
N VAL A 18 -13.12 11.90 19.35
CA VAL A 18 -12.85 11.57 20.77
C VAL A 18 -11.45 12.03 21.18
N THR A 19 -10.44 11.81 20.34
CA THR A 19 -9.08 12.31 20.61
C THR A 19 -8.97 13.82 20.49
N SER A 20 -9.67 14.48 19.55
CA SER A 20 -9.65 15.96 19.43
C SER A 20 -10.21 16.67 20.66
N GLN A 21 -11.25 16.11 21.28
CA GLN A 21 -11.80 16.63 22.53
C GLN A 21 -10.78 16.52 23.69
N GLN A 22 -9.96 15.48 23.70
CA GLN A 22 -8.87 15.30 24.67
C GLN A 22 -7.64 16.18 24.37
N ILE A 23 -7.40 16.51 23.10
CA ILE A 23 -6.30 17.40 22.63
C ILE A 23 -6.58 18.87 22.92
N ALA A 24 -7.84 19.31 22.87
CA ALA A 24 -8.22 20.69 23.18
C ALA A 24 -7.87 21.08 24.64
N ASN A 25 -7.79 20.10 25.54
CA ASN A 25 -7.55 20.29 26.96
C ASN A 25 -6.11 19.95 27.40
N ALA A 26 -5.23 19.44 26.51
CA ALA A 26 -3.86 19.08 26.87
C ALA A 26 -2.87 19.23 25.70
N LYS A 27 -1.63 19.67 25.98
CA LYS A 27 -0.50 19.63 25.04
C LYS A 27 -0.15 18.17 24.71
N VAL A 28 -0.77 17.60 23.68
CA VAL A 28 -0.52 16.21 23.25
C VAL A 28 0.54 16.19 22.16
N SER A 29 1.57 15.37 22.34
CA SER A 29 2.62 15.12 21.34
C SER A 29 2.06 14.33 20.15
N ALA A 30 2.51 14.66 18.93
CA ALA A 30 2.13 13.96 17.70
C ALA A 30 2.38 12.44 17.76
N SER A 31 3.40 12.00 18.52
CA SER A 31 3.70 10.59 18.77
C SER A 31 2.53 9.86 19.44
N ARG A 32 1.99 10.42 20.54
CA ARG A 32 0.87 9.86 21.30
C ARG A 32 -0.42 9.83 20.48
N LEU A 33 -0.63 10.85 19.64
CA LEU A 33 -1.75 10.87 18.70
C LEU A 33 -1.64 9.72 17.70
N LEU A 34 -0.46 9.56 17.10
CA LEU A 34 -0.22 8.52 16.11
C LEU A 34 -0.39 7.13 16.72
N GLU A 35 0.07 6.93 17.95
CA GLU A 35 -0.12 5.70 18.72
C GLU A 35 -1.60 5.36 18.91
N ALA A 36 -2.42 6.36 19.26
CA ALA A 36 -3.84 6.18 19.52
C ALA A 36 -4.67 5.89 18.25
N ILE A 37 -4.28 6.48 17.11
CA ILE A 37 -5.00 6.31 15.84
C ILE A 37 -4.50 5.06 15.09
N ARG A 38 -3.24 4.65 15.28
CA ARG A 38 -2.62 3.58 14.51
C ARG A 38 -3.09 2.22 14.98
N THR A 39 -3.88 1.56 14.14
CA THR A 39 -4.18 0.14 14.30
C THR A 39 -2.95 -0.68 13.91
N ARG A 40 -2.33 -1.38 14.87
CA ARG A 40 -1.24 -2.33 14.60
C ARG A 40 -1.84 -3.62 14.05
N GLY A 41 -1.37 -4.05 12.88
CA GLY A 41 -1.71 -5.36 12.32
C GLY A 41 -0.90 -6.48 12.95
N ILE A 42 -1.24 -7.72 12.62
CA ILE A 42 -0.46 -8.90 13.02
C ILE A 42 0.94 -8.79 12.39
N LYS A 43 1.97 -9.04 13.20
CA LYS A 43 3.35 -9.07 12.73
C LYS A 43 3.53 -10.33 11.88
N VAL A 44 3.93 -10.15 10.63
CA VAL A 44 4.16 -11.24 9.67
C VAL A 44 5.61 -11.67 9.72
N GLU A 45 5.89 -12.98 9.66
CA GLU A 45 7.27 -13.50 9.76
C GLU A 45 8.21 -12.91 8.69
N TRP A 46 7.72 -12.75 7.46
CA TRP A 46 8.48 -12.19 6.34
C TRP A 46 8.78 -10.68 6.43
N HIS A 47 8.33 -9.98 7.48
CA HIS A 47 8.61 -8.55 7.65
C HIS A 47 10.11 -8.25 7.70
N CYS A 48 10.93 -9.16 8.24
CA CYS A 48 12.38 -8.99 8.37
C CYS A 48 13.09 -8.98 7.02
N LEU A 49 12.53 -9.63 5.99
CA LEU A 49 13.08 -9.63 4.63
C LEU A 49 13.01 -8.25 3.98
N LEU A 50 12.08 -7.41 4.44
CA LEU A 50 11.82 -6.09 3.87
C LEU A 50 12.40 -4.98 4.72
N TRP A 51 12.34 -5.12 6.05
CA TRP A 51 12.69 -4.07 7.01
C TRP A 51 13.99 -4.39 7.75
N PHE A 52 15.04 -4.78 7.03
CA PHE A 52 16.37 -5.05 7.61
C PHE A 52 17.22 -3.77 7.73
N PRO A 53 18.28 -3.74 8.56
CA PRO A 53 19.18 -2.59 8.65
C PRO A 53 19.79 -2.25 7.28
N LEU A 54 19.85 -0.95 6.92
CA LEU A 54 20.34 -0.49 5.60
C LEU A 54 19.48 -0.90 4.39
N HIS A 55 18.25 -1.37 4.60
CA HIS A 55 17.32 -1.56 3.48
C HIS A 55 17.07 -0.24 2.74
N VAL A 56 16.85 -0.33 1.42
CA VAL A 56 16.44 0.82 0.62
C VAL A 56 14.92 0.98 0.76
N PRO A 57 14.40 2.06 1.38
CA PRO A 57 12.98 2.17 1.71
C PRO A 57 12.06 2.05 0.48
N LYS A 58 12.50 2.55 -0.67
CA LYS A 58 11.78 2.45 -1.94
C LYS A 58 11.56 0.99 -2.34
N HIS A 59 12.62 0.17 -2.33
CA HIS A 59 12.53 -1.23 -2.73
C HIS A 59 11.71 -2.05 -1.73
N SER A 60 11.92 -1.83 -0.43
CA SER A 60 11.15 -2.51 0.62
C SER A 60 9.65 -2.19 0.55
N LEU A 61 9.29 -0.95 0.26
CA LEU A 61 7.89 -0.56 0.08
C LEU A 61 7.28 -1.23 -1.16
N ILE A 62 8.00 -1.24 -2.28
CA ILE A 62 7.53 -1.91 -3.51
C ILE A 62 7.33 -3.41 -3.25
N ALA A 63 8.33 -4.08 -2.67
CA ALA A 63 8.24 -5.51 -2.36
C ALA A 63 7.14 -5.82 -1.33
N TRP A 64 6.94 -4.98 -0.31
CA TRP A 64 5.79 -5.08 0.61
C TRP A 64 4.47 -5.01 -0.15
N MET A 65 4.34 -4.08 -1.11
CA MET A 65 3.15 -3.99 -1.95
C MET A 65 2.99 -5.21 -2.85
N VAL A 66 4.06 -5.75 -3.44
CA VAL A 66 4.00 -6.96 -4.28
C VAL A 66 3.50 -8.17 -3.49
N ILE A 67 4.02 -8.39 -2.27
CA ILE A 67 3.61 -9.51 -1.41
C ILE A 67 2.14 -9.39 -1.01
N LEU A 68 1.69 -8.18 -0.65
CA LEU A 68 0.27 -7.94 -0.36
C LEU A 68 -0.62 -7.94 -1.61
N ASN A 69 -0.04 -8.22 -2.77
CA ASN A 69 -0.63 -8.06 -4.08
C ASN A 69 -1.20 -6.67 -4.29
N ARG A 70 -0.73 -5.59 -3.63
CA ARG A 70 -1.27 -4.21 -3.59
C ARG A 70 -0.68 -3.24 -4.62
N LEU A 71 0.14 -3.72 -5.54
CA LEU A 71 0.72 -2.88 -6.59
C LEU A 71 -0.37 -2.35 -7.55
N PRO A 72 -0.25 -1.10 -8.05
CA PRO A 72 -1.15 -0.56 -9.06
C PRO A 72 -0.79 -1.11 -10.45
N THR A 73 -1.10 -2.38 -10.71
CA THR A 73 -1.01 -2.99 -12.05
C THR A 73 -2.22 -2.64 -12.89
N TRP A 74 -2.14 -2.76 -14.22
CA TRP A 74 -3.27 -2.49 -15.11
C TRP A 74 -4.54 -3.26 -14.73
N ASP A 75 -4.42 -4.56 -14.43
CA ASP A 75 -5.55 -5.39 -13.96
C ASP A 75 -6.29 -4.78 -12.74
N ARG A 76 -5.53 -4.19 -11.82
CA ARG A 76 -6.06 -3.51 -10.64
C ARG A 76 -6.69 -2.16 -10.95
N LEU A 77 -6.11 -1.43 -11.88
CA LEU A 77 -6.65 -0.15 -12.34
C LEU A 77 -7.97 -0.35 -13.10
N LEU A 78 -8.08 -1.42 -13.90
CA LEU A 78 -9.33 -1.86 -14.50
C LEU A 78 -10.38 -2.21 -13.46
N ALA A 79 -10.01 -2.94 -12.40
CA ALA A 79 -10.93 -3.24 -11.30
C ALA A 79 -11.41 -1.98 -10.55
N PHE A 80 -10.65 -0.87 -10.63
CA PHE A 80 -11.08 0.44 -10.15
C PHE A 80 -11.95 1.22 -11.15
N GLY A 81 -12.23 0.67 -12.33
CA GLY A 81 -13.02 1.30 -13.38
C GLY A 81 -12.25 2.31 -14.21
N ILE A 82 -10.91 2.28 -14.16
CA ILE A 82 -10.06 3.13 -15.00
C ILE A 82 -9.77 2.36 -16.28
N SER A 83 -10.24 2.89 -17.42
CA SER A 83 -9.92 2.34 -18.74
C SER A 83 -8.44 2.59 -19.05
N VAL A 84 -7.67 1.52 -19.11
CA VAL A 84 -6.23 1.54 -19.36
C VAL A 84 -5.90 0.44 -20.35
N ASP A 85 -4.81 0.61 -21.10
CA ASP A 85 -4.27 -0.50 -21.86
C ASP A 85 -3.85 -1.61 -20.88
N THR A 86 -4.20 -2.84 -21.23
CA THR A 86 -4.02 -4.00 -20.35
C THR A 86 -2.73 -4.73 -20.64
N TYR A 87 -2.09 -4.45 -21.79
CA TYR A 87 -0.82 -5.09 -22.14
C TYR A 87 0.33 -4.62 -21.25
N CYS A 88 1.25 -5.54 -20.99
CA CYS A 88 2.46 -5.26 -20.24
C CYS A 88 3.29 -4.20 -20.97
N PHE A 89 3.62 -3.12 -20.27
CA PHE A 89 4.37 -2.00 -20.85
C PHE A 89 5.77 -2.41 -21.35
N PHE A 90 6.38 -3.45 -20.77
CA PHE A 90 7.76 -3.83 -21.07
C PHE A 90 7.92 -4.71 -22.30
N CYS A 91 7.00 -5.66 -22.52
CA CYS A 91 7.08 -6.62 -23.62
C CYS A 91 5.95 -6.49 -24.64
N ILE A 92 4.82 -5.86 -24.28
CA ILE A 92 3.63 -5.69 -25.15
C ILE A 92 3.03 -7.04 -25.61
N ASP A 93 3.44 -8.16 -25.00
CA ASP A 93 3.07 -9.51 -25.46
C ASP A 93 1.85 -10.10 -24.73
N ALA A 94 1.61 -9.71 -23.48
CA ALA A 94 0.54 -10.27 -22.66
C ALA A 94 -0.03 -9.26 -21.66
N VAL A 95 -1.16 -9.61 -21.06
CA VAL A 95 -1.85 -8.77 -20.07
C VAL A 95 -0.99 -8.60 -18.82
N GLU A 96 -0.83 -7.35 -18.39
CA GLU A 96 -0.07 -6.98 -17.21
C GLU A 96 -0.77 -7.40 -15.93
N LYS A 97 -0.22 -8.45 -15.32
CA LYS A 97 -0.55 -8.89 -13.97
C LYS A 97 0.70 -8.80 -13.10
N ARG A 98 0.52 -8.78 -11.78
CA ARG A 98 1.64 -8.83 -10.83
C ARG A 98 2.59 -9.98 -11.19
N ASP A 99 2.07 -11.20 -11.30
CA ASP A 99 2.90 -12.38 -11.53
C ASP A 99 3.58 -12.32 -12.90
N TYR A 100 2.89 -11.78 -13.90
CA TYR A 100 3.46 -11.57 -15.21
C TYR A 100 4.66 -10.61 -15.15
N ILE A 101 4.53 -9.44 -14.53
CA ILE A 101 5.61 -8.44 -14.46
C ILE A 101 6.86 -9.01 -13.77
N PHE A 102 6.70 -9.79 -12.69
CA PHE A 102 7.84 -10.23 -11.88
C PHE A 102 8.40 -11.61 -12.27
N PHE A 103 7.60 -12.49 -12.87
CA PHE A 103 7.99 -13.90 -13.06
C PHE A 103 7.88 -14.39 -14.51
N GLU A 104 6.91 -13.90 -15.29
CA GLU A 104 6.62 -14.47 -16.63
C GLU A 104 7.08 -13.57 -17.78
N CYS A 105 7.23 -12.27 -17.54
CA CYS A 105 7.57 -11.29 -18.57
C CYS A 105 8.95 -11.56 -19.16
N ASN A 106 9.02 -11.63 -20.49
CA ASN A 106 10.25 -11.86 -21.24
C ASN A 106 11.32 -10.79 -20.99
N PHE A 107 10.91 -9.55 -20.72
CA PHE A 107 11.83 -8.47 -20.38
C PHE A 107 12.39 -8.65 -18.97
N SER A 108 11.51 -8.81 -17.98
CA SER A 108 11.91 -8.96 -16.58
C SER A 108 12.77 -10.20 -16.32
N ARG A 109 12.56 -11.29 -17.08
CA ARG A 109 13.38 -12.51 -16.97
C ARG A 109 14.84 -12.31 -17.42
N LYS A 110 15.13 -11.25 -18.19
CA LYS A 110 16.47 -10.95 -18.72
C LYS A 110 17.30 -10.03 -17.81
N VAL A 111 16.72 -9.53 -16.72
CA VAL A 111 17.35 -8.65 -15.74
C VAL A 111 17.53 -9.41 -14.43
#